data_AF-A0A653DH08-F1
#
_entry.id   AF-A0A653DH08-F1
#
_cell.length_a   1.000
_cell.length_b   1.000
_cell.length_c   1.000
_cell.angle_alpha   90.00
_cell.angle_beta   90.00
_cell.angle_gamma   90.00
#
_symmetry.space_group_name_H-M   'P 1'
#
loop_
_entity.id
_entity.type
_entity.pdbx_description
1 polymer ?
#
loop_
_entity_poly.entity_id
_entity_poly.type
_entity_poly.pdbx_seq_one_letter_code
_entity_poly.pdbx_strand_id
1 'polypeptide(L)'
;MNSPSNSENESDVESAHSDEDQNDITEDDRQNIRSKISGLSFEDLLKMKEEMGAKLYNETVLGVKKKKIKTDYKRANKNRPRELSSKIRPKILKRELNQNVPTVKKSRPRDPRFDPLCGQFDAKTFKSDYKFVHDIRIKEKKQLEKELKSCTDPIRQQQIKKLIQRIVCFYIYFFYNDKFLFVG
;
A
#
# COMPACT_ATOMS: atom_id res chain seq x y z
N MET A 1 30.68 41.45 33.41
CA MET A 1 29.33 40.89 33.58
C MET A 1 28.63 41.02 32.23
N ASN A 2 28.31 39.88 31.60
CA ASN A 2 27.10 39.64 30.82
C ASN A 2 27.23 38.24 30.22
N SER A 3 26.47 37.34 30.82
CA SER A 3 26.27 35.96 30.40
C SER A 3 25.49 35.91 29.09
N PRO A 4 25.78 34.94 28.21
CA PRO A 4 24.89 34.51 27.15
C PRO A 4 24.13 33.25 27.58
N SER A 5 22.83 33.18 27.35
CA SER A 5 22.15 31.88 27.16
C SER A 5 20.73 32.08 26.66
N ASN A 6 20.56 31.87 25.36
CA ASN A 6 19.36 31.33 24.76
C ASN A 6 19.21 29.87 25.23
N SER A 7 18.05 29.48 25.76
CA SER A 7 17.58 28.09 25.74
C SER A 7 16.08 28.06 25.97
N GLU A 8 15.37 27.84 24.87
CA GLU A 8 14.06 27.21 24.80
C GLU A 8 14.01 25.97 25.71
N ASN A 9 12.90 25.77 26.41
CA ASN A 9 12.44 24.47 26.86
C ASN A 9 10.91 24.50 26.85
N GLU A 10 10.36 24.17 25.69
CA GLU A 10 9.04 23.57 25.49
C GLU A 10 8.88 22.40 26.48
N SER A 11 7.89 22.54 27.37
CA SER A 11 7.46 21.49 28.28
C SER A 11 6.47 20.59 27.55
N ASP A 12 6.97 19.59 26.82
CA ASP A 12 6.15 18.46 26.37
C ASP A 12 5.81 17.58 27.57
N VAL A 13 4.58 17.75 28.06
CA VAL A 13 3.97 16.92 29.10
C VAL A 13 3.65 15.57 28.47
N GLU A 14 4.46 14.55 28.78
CA GLU A 14 4.15 13.15 28.48
C GLU A 14 2.84 12.77 29.17
N SER A 15 1.76 12.70 28.40
CA SER A 15 0.53 12.04 28.79
C SER A 15 0.79 10.53 28.79
N ALA A 16 1.14 10.01 29.95
CA ALA A 16 1.07 8.59 30.26
C ALA A 16 -0.41 8.19 30.33
N HIS A 17 -1.03 7.95 29.17
CA HIS A 17 -2.31 7.26 29.12
C HIS A 17 -2.04 5.77 29.32
N SER A 18 -2.10 5.36 30.58
CA SER A 18 -2.30 3.97 30.97
C SER A 18 -3.71 3.59 30.53
N ASP A 19 -3.85 3.06 29.32
CA ASP A 19 -5.07 2.36 28.92
C ASP A 19 -5.08 1.01 29.66
N GLU A 20 -5.50 1.07 30.92
CA GLU A 20 -6.09 -0.07 31.60
C GLU A 20 -7.46 -0.34 30.98
N ASP A 21 -7.47 -1.10 29.88
CA ASP A 21 -8.67 -1.83 29.47
C ASP A 21 -8.37 -3.32 29.59
N GLN A 22 -8.59 -3.82 30.81
CA GLN A 22 -8.68 -5.25 31.07
C GLN A 22 -9.98 -5.80 30.45
N ASN A 23 -9.88 -6.30 29.22
CA ASN A 23 -10.72 -7.39 28.75
C ASN A 23 -9.80 -8.46 28.19
N ASP A 24 -9.05 -9.12 29.08
CA ASP A 24 -8.17 -10.24 28.68
C ASP A 24 -9.06 -11.46 28.39
N ILE A 25 -9.61 -11.50 27.18
CA ILE A 25 -10.29 -12.68 26.63
C ILE A 25 -9.31 -13.85 26.77
N THR A 26 -9.69 -14.86 27.55
CA THR A 26 -8.81 -15.99 27.83
C THR A 26 -8.46 -16.74 26.54
N GLU A 27 -7.33 -17.45 26.51
CA GLU A 27 -6.96 -18.24 25.33
C GLU A 27 -8.00 -19.32 24.99
N ASP A 28 -8.72 -19.83 26.00
CA ASP A 28 -9.81 -20.78 25.81
C ASP A 28 -11.03 -20.12 25.13
N ASP A 29 -11.37 -18.89 25.53
CA ASP A 29 -12.43 -18.12 24.86
C ASP A 29 -12.07 -17.83 23.41
N ARG A 30 -10.80 -17.53 23.11
CA ARG A 30 -10.31 -17.32 21.74
C ARG A 30 -10.44 -18.59 20.89
N GLN A 31 -10.12 -19.75 21.44
CA GLN A 31 -10.27 -21.03 20.74
C GLN A 31 -11.74 -21.36 20.46
N ASN A 32 -12.63 -21.06 21.41
CA ASN A 32 -14.06 -21.21 21.24
C ASN A 32 -14.61 -20.25 20.17
N ILE A 33 -14.19 -18.99 20.17
CA ILE A 33 -14.56 -18.00 19.16
C ILE A 33 -14.07 -18.44 17.77
N ARG A 34 -12.82 -18.89 17.66
CA ARG A 34 -12.25 -19.35 16.39
C ARG A 34 -12.98 -20.56 15.82
N SER A 35 -13.39 -21.49 16.67
CA SER A 35 -14.16 -22.69 16.28
C SER A 35 -15.56 -22.34 15.80
N LYS A 36 -16.20 -21.32 16.39
CA LYS A 36 -17.50 -20.81 15.92
C LYS A 36 -17.37 -20.08 14.58
N ILE A 37 -16.31 -19.29 14.41
CA ILE A 37 -16.02 -18.52 13.19
C ILE A 37 -15.68 -19.44 12.02
N SER A 38 -15.02 -20.56 12.23
CA SER A 38 -14.63 -21.47 11.13
C SER A 38 -15.82 -22.14 10.43
N GLY A 39 -17.01 -22.15 11.04
CA GLY A 39 -18.22 -22.68 10.43
C GLY A 39 -19.04 -21.67 9.61
N LEU A 40 -18.70 -20.37 9.65
CA LEU A 40 -19.44 -19.31 8.96
C LEU A 40 -18.96 -19.12 7.51
N SER A 41 -19.85 -18.63 6.65
CA SER A 41 -19.50 -18.32 5.26
C SER A 41 -18.64 -17.06 5.16
N PHE A 42 -17.90 -16.91 4.07
CA PHE A 42 -17.04 -15.73 3.87
C PHE A 42 -17.83 -14.41 3.89
N GLU A 43 -19.06 -14.41 3.38
CA GLU A 43 -19.94 -13.25 3.40
C GLU A 43 -20.30 -12.83 4.84
N ASP A 44 -20.63 -13.81 5.68
CA ASP A 44 -20.96 -13.56 7.09
C ASP A 44 -19.75 -13.03 7.86
N LEU A 45 -18.55 -13.53 7.56
CA LEU A 45 -17.30 -13.03 8.13
C LEU A 45 -17.02 -11.58 7.71
N LEU A 46 -17.31 -11.23 6.45
CA LEU A 46 -17.11 -9.87 5.94
C LEU A 46 -18.08 -8.90 6.60
N LYS A 47 -19.36 -9.27 6.69
CA LYS A 47 -20.38 -8.48 7.39
C LYS A 47 -20.04 -8.27 8.87
N MET A 48 -19.61 -9.33 9.56
CA MET A 48 -19.18 -9.25 10.96
C MET A 48 -17.97 -8.33 11.15
N LYS A 49 -17.01 -8.36 10.21
CA LYS A 49 -15.84 -7.47 10.22
C LYS A 49 -16.22 -6.02 9.94
N GLU A 50 -17.24 -5.76 9.14
CA GLU A 50 -17.77 -4.41 8.87
C GLU A 50 -18.53 -3.86 10.09
N GLU A 51 -19.36 -4.68 10.73
CA GLU A 51 -20.13 -4.31 11.93
C GLU A 51 -19.24 -4.06 13.16
N MET A 52 -18.33 -5.00 13.47
CA MET A 52 -17.43 -4.89 14.63
C MET A 52 -16.19 -4.04 14.36
N GLY A 53 -15.86 -3.80 13.09
CA GLY A 53 -14.65 -3.13 12.65
C GLY A 53 -13.41 -4.03 12.62
N ALA A 54 -12.53 -3.75 11.65
CA ALA A 54 -11.37 -4.60 11.35
C ALA A 54 -10.34 -4.73 12.50
N LYS A 55 -10.21 -3.72 13.38
CA LYS A 55 -9.25 -3.77 14.50
C LYS A 55 -9.71 -4.75 15.58
N LEU A 56 -10.94 -4.61 16.05
CA LEU A 56 -11.54 -5.45 17.09
C LEU A 56 -11.69 -6.90 16.62
N TYR A 57 -12.10 -7.12 15.36
CA TYR A 57 -12.15 -8.46 14.78
C TYR A 57 -10.77 -9.14 14.78
N ASN A 58 -9.73 -8.44 14.31
CA ASN A 58 -8.39 -9.01 14.28
C ASN A 58 -7.84 -9.29 15.68
N GLU A 59 -8.13 -8.44 16.65
CA GLU A 59 -7.71 -8.62 18.04
C GLU A 59 -8.41 -9.79 18.73
N THR A 60 -9.72 -9.96 18.51
CA THR A 60 -10.50 -11.05 19.09
C THR A 60 -10.14 -12.41 18.47
N VAL A 61 -9.92 -12.47 17.16
CA VAL A 61 -9.64 -13.72 16.44
C VAL A 61 -8.17 -14.11 16.45
N LEU A 62 -7.26 -13.14 16.26
CA LEU A 62 -5.82 -13.39 16.14
C LEU A 62 -5.04 -13.08 17.43
N GLY A 63 -5.69 -12.42 18.40
CA GLY A 63 -5.06 -11.97 19.62
C GLY A 63 -4.24 -10.69 19.45
N VAL A 64 -3.92 -10.05 20.58
CA VAL A 64 -2.99 -8.92 20.62
C VAL A 64 -1.58 -9.44 20.34
N LYS A 65 -0.93 -8.90 19.29
CA LYS A 65 0.48 -9.18 19.04
C LYS A 65 1.29 -8.64 20.22
N LYS A 66 1.85 -9.54 21.04
CA LYS A 66 2.73 -9.17 22.17
C LYS A 66 3.82 -8.22 21.65
N LYS A 67 3.77 -6.96 22.10
CA LYS A 67 4.87 -6.01 21.83
C LYS A 67 6.13 -6.66 22.38
N LYS A 68 7.17 -6.78 21.54
CA LYS A 68 8.47 -7.31 21.99
C LYS A 68 8.90 -6.46 23.18
N ILE A 69 8.98 -7.10 24.36
CA ILE A 69 9.44 -6.44 25.59
C ILE A 69 10.83 -5.92 25.26
N LYS A 70 10.98 -4.59 25.21
CA LYS A 70 12.28 -3.96 25.06
C LYS A 70 13.00 -4.18 26.39
N THR A 71 13.87 -5.18 26.44
CA THR A 71 14.77 -5.33 27.58
C THR A 71 15.65 -4.10 27.63
N ASP A 72 15.46 -3.29 28.67
CA ASP A 72 16.29 -2.11 28.89
C ASP A 72 17.62 -2.60 29.44
N TYR A 73 18.61 -2.78 28.55
CA TYR A 73 19.97 -3.13 28.94
C TYR A 73 20.64 -1.92 29.59
N LYS A 74 20.09 -1.40 30.69
CA LYS A 74 20.69 -0.31 31.45
C LYS A 74 21.93 -0.81 32.19
N ARG A 75 22.83 0.13 32.46
CA ARG A 75 24.03 -0.14 33.23
C ARG A 75 23.67 0.02 34.71
N ALA A 76 23.99 -0.95 35.54
CA ALA A 76 23.76 -0.85 36.99
C ALA A 76 24.66 0.21 37.68
N ASN A 77 25.91 0.37 37.25
CA ASN A 77 26.84 1.39 37.76
C ASN A 77 27.81 1.87 36.66
N LYS A 78 28.27 3.14 36.71
CA LYS A 78 29.20 3.84 35.79
C LYS A 78 30.51 3.10 35.45
N ASN A 79 30.87 2.05 36.17
CA ASN A 79 32.09 1.29 35.94
C ASN A 79 31.82 -0.16 35.48
N ARG A 80 30.55 -0.58 35.36
CA ARG A 80 30.21 -1.93 34.89
C ARG A 80 30.07 -1.98 33.37
N PRO A 81 30.65 -2.96 32.65
CA PRO A 81 30.37 -3.17 31.23
C PRO A 81 28.89 -3.52 31.00
N ARG A 82 28.39 -3.18 29.81
CA ARG A 82 26.99 -3.39 29.40
C ARG A 82 26.95 -4.39 28.25
N GLU A 83 26.01 -5.33 28.32
CA GLU A 83 25.71 -6.24 27.22
C GLU A 83 24.97 -5.50 26.10
N LEU A 84 25.42 -5.66 24.85
CA LEU A 84 24.81 -5.06 23.66
C LEU A 84 24.70 -6.13 22.57
N SER A 85 23.64 -6.07 21.77
CA SER A 85 23.49 -6.97 20.62
C SER A 85 24.58 -6.69 19.58
N SER A 86 25.18 -7.75 19.03
CA SER A 86 26.14 -7.66 17.92
C SER A 86 25.58 -6.98 16.67
N LYS A 87 24.24 -6.90 16.54
CA LYS A 87 23.56 -6.20 15.44
C LYS A 87 23.58 -4.67 15.61
N ILE A 88 23.94 -4.15 16.78
CA ILE A 88 24.00 -2.71 17.04
C ILE A 88 25.32 -2.16 16.50
N ARG A 89 25.23 -1.32 15.46
CA ARG A 89 26.42 -0.64 14.92
C ARG A 89 27.01 0.37 15.92
N PRO A 90 28.34 0.38 16.13
CA PRO A 90 29.01 1.31 17.05
C PRO A 90 28.82 2.77 16.60
N LYS A 91 28.82 3.70 17.58
CA LYS A 91 28.52 5.12 17.34
C LYS A 91 29.53 5.82 16.43
N ILE A 92 30.80 5.40 16.48
CA ILE A 92 31.91 5.99 15.70
C ILE A 92 31.65 5.80 14.20
N LEU A 93 31.29 4.57 13.78
CA LEU A 93 30.98 4.27 12.38
C LEU A 93 29.75 5.03 11.85
N LYS A 94 28.76 5.33 12.70
CA LYS A 94 27.59 6.12 12.28
C LYS A 94 27.98 7.56 11.91
N ARG A 95 28.95 8.16 12.59
CA ARG A 95 29.35 9.54 12.34
C ARG A 95 30.14 9.64 11.03
N GLU A 96 31.08 8.73 10.81
CA GLU A 96 31.91 8.75 9.59
C GLU A 96 31.13 8.33 8.33
N LEU A 97 30.22 7.35 8.45
CA LEU A 97 29.31 7.01 7.34
C LEU A 97 28.33 8.14 7.01
N ASN A 98 27.90 8.94 7.99
CA ASN A 98 26.94 10.01 7.75
C ASN A 98 27.58 11.30 7.20
N GLN A 99 28.88 11.51 7.41
CA GLN A 99 29.57 12.72 6.93
C GLN A 99 30.13 12.55 5.52
N ASN A 100 30.59 11.36 5.14
CA ASN A 100 31.35 11.14 3.91
C ASN A 100 30.64 10.29 2.84
N VAL A 101 29.42 9.81 3.10
CA VAL A 101 28.67 9.02 2.13
C VAL A 101 27.44 9.81 1.71
N PRO A 102 27.30 10.17 0.41
CA PRO A 102 26.03 10.68 -0.10
C PRO A 102 24.94 9.68 0.30
N THR A 103 23.86 10.15 0.91
CA THR A 103 22.75 9.27 1.31
C THR A 103 22.23 8.55 0.07
N VAL A 104 22.69 7.31 -0.15
CA VAL A 104 22.24 6.49 -1.25
C VAL A 104 20.75 6.32 -1.05
N LYS A 105 19.96 7.01 -1.89
CA LYS A 105 18.50 6.93 -1.84
C LYS A 105 18.17 5.45 -1.92
N LYS A 106 17.56 4.91 -0.86
CA LYS A 106 17.23 3.48 -0.77
C LYS A 106 16.58 3.06 -2.08
N SER A 107 17.18 2.08 -2.78
CA SER A 107 16.62 1.53 -4.01
C SER A 107 15.21 1.06 -3.70
N ARG A 108 14.22 1.78 -4.21
CA ARG A 108 12.82 1.39 -4.11
C ARG A 108 12.58 0.43 -5.27
N PRO A 109 11.83 -0.66 -5.06
CA PRO A 109 11.37 -1.46 -6.18
C PRO A 109 10.53 -0.55 -7.08
N ARG A 110 11.09 -0.16 -8.22
CA ARG A 110 10.38 0.57 -9.28
C ARG A 110 10.15 -0.38 -10.43
N ASP A 111 9.05 -0.18 -11.13
CA ASP A 111 8.85 -0.82 -12.42
C ASP A 111 9.94 -0.32 -13.37
N PRO A 112 10.74 -1.20 -13.97
CA PRO A 112 11.81 -0.81 -14.89
C PRO A 112 11.31 -0.03 -16.11
N ARG A 113 10.02 -0.16 -16.47
CA ARG A 113 9.38 0.64 -17.54
C ARG A 113 9.22 2.11 -17.16
N PHE A 114 9.30 2.44 -15.87
CA PHE A 114 9.22 3.81 -15.36
C PHE A 114 10.55 4.25 -14.74
N ASP A 115 11.66 3.57 -15.06
CA ASP A 115 12.99 4.04 -14.72
C ASP A 115 13.39 5.20 -15.65
N PRO A 116 13.94 6.31 -15.13
CA PRO A 116 14.52 7.37 -15.97
C PRO A 116 15.54 6.89 -17.01
N LEU A 117 16.17 5.72 -16.80
CA LEU A 117 17.09 5.10 -17.75
C LEU A 117 16.38 4.32 -18.88
N CYS A 118 15.07 4.13 -18.80
CA CYS A 118 14.30 3.58 -19.91
C CYS A 118 14.25 4.63 -21.03
N GLY A 119 14.51 4.21 -22.27
CA GLY A 119 14.67 5.13 -23.40
C GLY A 119 13.45 6.01 -23.69
N GLN A 120 13.59 6.90 -24.68
CA GLN A 120 12.49 7.79 -25.08
C GLN A 120 11.41 7.03 -25.85
N PHE A 121 10.15 7.45 -25.67
CA PHE A 121 9.01 6.86 -26.38
C PHE A 121 9.04 7.23 -27.87
N ASP A 122 9.10 6.23 -28.75
CA ASP A 122 8.89 6.40 -30.18
C ASP A 122 7.49 5.92 -30.59
N ALA A 123 6.65 6.87 -31.01
CA ALA A 123 5.29 6.60 -31.42
C ALA A 123 5.19 5.72 -32.68
N LYS A 124 6.22 5.70 -33.54
CA LYS A 124 6.20 4.92 -34.79
C LYS A 124 6.39 3.44 -34.51
N THR A 125 7.44 3.09 -33.77
CA THR A 125 7.72 1.70 -33.32
C THR A 125 6.58 1.19 -32.44
N PHE A 126 6.08 1.99 -31.50
CA PHE A 126 4.93 1.59 -30.70
C PHE A 126 3.70 1.25 -31.56
N LYS A 127 3.40 2.05 -32.59
CA LYS A 127 2.28 1.77 -33.50
C LYS A 127 2.51 0.53 -34.36
N SER A 128 3.74 0.25 -34.78
CA SER A 128 4.03 -0.98 -35.53
C SER A 128 3.93 -2.21 -34.65
N ASP A 129 4.54 -2.16 -33.46
CA ASP A 129 4.69 -3.31 -32.58
C ASP A 129 3.35 -3.72 -31.97
N TYR A 130 2.50 -2.74 -31.66
CA TYR A 130 1.16 -2.96 -31.12
C TYR A 130 0.05 -2.84 -32.16
N LYS A 131 0.36 -2.92 -33.45
CA LYS A 131 -0.64 -2.88 -34.53
C LYS A 131 -1.73 -3.94 -34.36
N PHE A 132 -1.34 -5.15 -33.93
CA PHE A 132 -2.26 -6.26 -33.71
C PHE A 132 -3.38 -5.93 -32.73
N VAL A 133 -3.12 -5.08 -31.73
CA VAL A 133 -4.11 -4.65 -30.75
C VAL A 133 -5.22 -3.86 -31.45
N HIS A 134 -4.84 -2.96 -32.36
CA HIS A 134 -5.78 -2.22 -33.20
C HIS A 134 -6.62 -3.15 -34.08
N ASP A 135 -5.99 -4.15 -34.69
CA ASP A 135 -6.67 -5.13 -35.53
C ASP A 135 -7.70 -5.96 -34.75
N ILE A 136 -7.35 -6.40 -33.53
CA ILE A 136 -8.26 -7.11 -32.62
C ILE A 136 -9.48 -6.23 -32.31
N ARG A 137 -9.27 -4.97 -31.97
CA ARG A 137 -10.35 -4.02 -31.63
C ARG A 137 -11.29 -3.79 -32.81
N ILE A 138 -10.76 -3.65 -34.02
CA ILE A 138 -11.59 -3.53 -35.24
C ILE A 138 -12.42 -4.79 -35.43
N LYS A 139 -11.82 -5.97 -35.24
CA LYS A 139 -12.50 -7.26 -35.37
C LYS A 139 -13.64 -7.40 -34.36
N GLU A 140 -13.39 -7.10 -33.09
CA GLU A 140 -14.39 -7.13 -32.01
C GLU A 140 -15.54 -6.17 -32.29
N LYS A 141 -15.23 -4.92 -32.68
CA LYS A 141 -16.26 -3.93 -33.04
C LYS A 141 -17.14 -4.44 -34.18
N LYS A 142 -16.55 -4.97 -35.25
CA LYS A 142 -17.30 -5.52 -36.40
C LYS A 142 -18.19 -6.70 -35.99
N GLN A 143 -17.73 -7.55 -35.07
CA GLN A 143 -18.52 -8.67 -34.56
C GLN A 143 -19.73 -8.16 -33.77
N LEU A 144 -19.54 -7.20 -32.86
CA LEU A 144 -20.61 -6.60 -32.07
C LEU A 144 -21.63 -5.86 -32.94
N GLU A 145 -21.19 -5.19 -34.01
CA GLU A 145 -22.09 -4.55 -34.98
C GLU A 145 -22.95 -5.57 -35.75
N LYS A 146 -22.40 -6.75 -36.05
CA LYS A 146 -23.17 -7.85 -36.66
C LYS A 146 -24.20 -8.41 -35.67
N GLU A 147 -23.77 -8.67 -34.43
CA GLU A 147 -24.67 -9.15 -33.36
C GLU A 147 -25.80 -8.15 -33.09
N LEU A 148 -25.52 -6.85 -33.13
CA LEU A 148 -26.53 -5.80 -32.94
C LEU A 148 -27.59 -5.82 -34.03
N LYS A 149 -27.22 -6.16 -35.27
CA LYS A 149 -28.15 -6.24 -36.41
C LYS A 149 -29.00 -7.50 -36.37
N SER A 150 -28.47 -8.62 -35.85
CA SER A 150 -29.18 -9.89 -35.78
C SER A 150 -30.03 -10.04 -34.51
N CYS A 151 -29.74 -9.29 -33.46
CA CYS A 151 -30.41 -9.42 -32.18
C CYS A 151 -31.75 -8.68 -32.16
N THR A 152 -32.83 -9.37 -31.81
CA THR A 152 -34.18 -8.79 -31.67
C THR A 152 -34.44 -8.26 -30.25
N ASP A 153 -33.75 -8.81 -29.25
CA ASP A 153 -34.01 -8.51 -27.84
C ASP A 153 -33.55 -7.10 -27.44
N PRO A 154 -34.44 -6.23 -26.91
CA PRO A 154 -34.11 -4.82 -26.65
C PRO A 154 -33.07 -4.66 -25.54
N ILE A 155 -33.08 -5.51 -24.52
CA ILE A 155 -32.13 -5.48 -23.40
C ILE A 155 -30.73 -5.84 -23.90
N ARG A 156 -30.61 -6.89 -24.71
CA ARG A 156 -29.34 -7.34 -25.26
C ARG A 156 -28.77 -6.32 -26.25
N GLN A 157 -29.61 -5.70 -27.07
CA GLN A 157 -29.19 -4.59 -27.94
C GLN A 157 -28.60 -3.42 -27.16
N GLN A 158 -29.21 -3.02 -26.03
CA GLN A 158 -28.66 -1.97 -25.17
C GLN A 158 -27.31 -2.34 -24.57
N GLN A 159 -27.12 -3.59 -24.15
CA GLN A 159 -25.83 -4.09 -23.65
C GLN A 159 -24.75 -4.03 -24.74
N ILE A 160 -25.06 -4.49 -25.96
CA ILE A 160 -24.13 -4.46 -27.09
C ILE A 160 -23.76 -3.01 -27.44
N LYS A 161 -24.73 -2.08 -27.46
CA LYS A 161 -24.49 -0.65 -27.69
C LYS A 161 -23.54 -0.06 -26.63
N LYS A 162 -23.75 -0.36 -25.35
CA LYS A 162 -22.84 0.05 -24.26
C LYS A 162 -21.44 -0.51 -24.44
N LEU A 163 -21.32 -1.76 -24.90
CA LEU A 163 -20.03 -2.42 -25.13
C LEU A 163 -19.26 -1.74 -26.27
N ILE A 164 -19.92 -1.47 -27.40
CA ILE A 164 -19.33 -0.71 -28.51
C ILE A 164 -18.90 0.68 -28.06
N GLN A 165 -19.73 1.38 -27.28
CA GLN A 165 -19.40 2.69 -26.72
C GLN A 165 -18.14 2.62 -25.84
N ARG A 166 -17.99 1.61 -24.98
CA ARG A 166 -16.79 1.44 -24.15
C ARG A 166 -15.54 1.23 -25.00
N ILE A 167 -15.63 0.41 -26.05
CA ILE A 167 -14.51 0.19 -26.97
C ILE A 167 -14.14 1.52 -27.66
N VAL A 168 -15.10 2.30 -28.14
CA VAL A 168 -14.84 3.53 -28.91
C VAL A 168 -14.44 4.72 -28.01
N CYS A 169 -15.13 4.95 -26.91
CA CYS A 169 -14.89 6.10 -26.03
C CYS A 169 -13.54 6.03 -25.32
N PHE A 170 -13.04 4.83 -24.98
CA PHE A 170 -11.68 4.70 -24.45
C PHE A 170 -10.62 5.26 -25.41
N TYR A 171 -10.80 5.14 -26.73
CA TYR A 171 -9.86 5.73 -27.70
C TYR A 171 -9.89 7.25 -27.70
N ILE A 172 -11.08 7.84 -27.71
CA ILE A 172 -11.20 9.30 -27.80
C ILE A 172 -10.59 9.93 -26.55
N TYR A 173 -10.87 9.41 -25.36
CA TYR A 173 -10.29 9.93 -24.13
C TYR A 173 -8.77 9.71 -24.06
N PHE A 174 -8.24 8.57 -24.47
CA PHE A 174 -6.79 8.33 -24.43
C PHE A 174 -6.04 9.20 -25.46
N PHE A 175 -6.53 9.30 -26.70
CA PHE A 175 -5.88 10.09 -27.75
C PHE A 175 -5.98 11.62 -27.56
N TYR A 176 -7.05 12.12 -26.92
CA TYR A 176 -7.21 13.56 -26.70
C TYR A 176 -6.53 14.05 -25.41
N ASN A 177 -6.37 13.20 -24.38
CA ASN A 177 -5.70 13.61 -23.14
C ASN A 177 -4.16 13.55 -23.21
N ASP A 178 -3.58 12.81 -24.16
CA ASP A 178 -2.12 12.80 -24.40
C ASP A 178 -1.57 14.10 -25.03
N LYS A 179 -2.42 15.11 -25.27
CA LYS A 179 -2.00 16.45 -25.73
C LYS A 179 -1.91 17.53 -24.64
N PHE A 180 -2.21 17.21 -23.37
CA PHE A 180 -2.28 18.24 -22.31
C PHE A 180 -1.17 18.18 -21.24
N LEU A 181 -0.14 17.36 -21.42
CA LEU A 181 0.97 17.24 -20.45
C LEU A 181 2.32 17.39 -21.16
N PHE A 182 2.58 18.55 -21.74
CA PHE A 182 3.94 19.10 -21.91
C PHE A 182 3.90 20.58 -22.32
N VAL A 183 3.55 21.48 -21.40
CA VAL A 183 3.91 22.90 -21.47
C VAL A 183 4.23 23.38 -20.05
N GLY A 184 5.50 23.76 -19.83
CA GLY A 184 5.95 24.61 -18.72
C GLY A 184 6.29 23.91 -17.41
#